data_AF-A0A2D7RK34-F1
#
_entry.id   AF-A0A2D7RK34-F1
#
_cell.length_a   1.000
_cell.length_b   1.000
_cell.length_c   1.000
_cell.angle_alpha   90.00
_cell.angle_beta   90.00
_cell.angle_gamma   90.00
#
_symmetry.space_group_name_H-M   'P 1'
#
loop_
_entity.id
_entity.type
_entity.pdbx_description
1 polymer ?
#
loop_
_entity_poly.entity_id
_entity_poly.type
_entity_poly.pdbx_seq_one_letter_code
_entity_poly.pdbx_strand_id
1 'polypeptide(L)' 'MPIIPLDKLLIETDSPYLLPKNLKVKGRRNEPSFLNEILKKVVDVRKETESEIKEALLKNSLYFFNLLK' A
#
# COMPACT_ATOMS: atom_id res chain seq x y z
N MET A 1 11.15 -6.47 3.40
CA MET A 1 9.72 -6.26 3.74
C MET A 1 9.04 -7.38 4.53
N PRO A 2 9.45 -8.67 4.55
CA PRO A 2 8.71 -9.67 5.31
C PRO A 2 8.86 -9.52 6.84
N ILE A 3 9.76 -8.66 7.31
CA ILE A 3 9.99 -8.41 8.73
C ILE A 3 8.92 -7.55 9.41
N ILE A 4 8.10 -6.81 8.63
CA ILE A 4 6.99 -6.03 9.20
C ILE A 4 5.79 -6.98 9.37
N PRO A 5 5.28 -7.17 10.61
CA PRO A 5 4.09 -7.97 10.84
C PRO A 5 2.90 -7.47 10.01
N LEU A 6 2.11 -8.38 9.44
CA LEU A 6 1.03 -8.00 8.53
C LEU A 6 -0.03 -7.12 9.22
N ASP A 7 -0.31 -7.38 10.49
CA ASP A 7 -1.22 -6.62 11.37
C ASP A 7 -0.69 -5.23 11.78
N LYS A 8 0.55 -4.91 11.40
CA LYS A 8 1.18 -3.60 11.63
C LYS A 8 1.59 -2.89 10.34
N LEU A 9 1.28 -3.47 9.19
CA LEU A 9 1.62 -2.90 7.90
C LEU A 9 0.56 -1.89 7.46
N LEU A 10 1.02 -0.73 7.01
CA LEU A 10 0.25 0.27 6.27
C LEU A 10 0.97 0.54 4.94
N ILE A 11 0.24 1.00 3.93
CA ILE A 11 0.80 1.47 2.67
C ILE A 11 0.23 2.83 2.31
N GLU A 12 1.05 3.64 1.66
CA GLU A 12 0.68 4.97 1.17
C GLU A 12 1.43 5.29 -0.12
N THR A 13 0.98 6.31 -0.85
CA THR A 13 1.65 6.78 -2.06
C THR A 13 2.69 7.86 -1.78
N ASP A 14 2.57 8.60 -0.67
CA ASP A 14 3.29 9.85 -0.43
C ASP A 14 3.12 10.87 -1.59
N SER A 15 1.95 10.87 -2.23
CA SER A 15 1.63 11.82 -3.31
C SER A 15 1.71 13.26 -2.80
N PRO A 16 2.33 14.19 -3.55
CA PRO A 16 2.70 14.09 -4.96
C PRO A 16 4.10 13.52 -5.27
N TYR A 17 4.82 13.01 -4.26
CA TYR A 17 6.19 12.51 -4.36
C TYR A 17 6.25 10.99 -4.61
N LEU A 18 7.46 10.45 -4.78
CA LEU A 18 7.72 9.00 -4.84
C LEU A 18 6.96 8.23 -5.93
N LEU A 19 6.81 8.81 -7.13
CA LEU A 19 6.22 8.12 -8.28
C LEU A 19 6.87 6.73 -8.49
N PRO A 20 6.08 5.63 -8.48
CA PRO A 20 6.60 4.30 -8.75
C PRO A 20 7.36 4.23 -10.08
N LYS A 21 8.58 3.67 -10.06
CA LYS A 21 9.48 3.65 -11.22
C LYS A 21 8.92 2.89 -12.44
N ASN A 22 7.97 1.99 -12.22
CA ASN A 22 7.30 1.20 -13.24
C ASN A 22 6.17 1.96 -13.95
N LEU A 23 5.70 3.09 -13.40
CA LEU A 23 4.65 3.91 -14.01
C LEU A 23 5.24 4.91 -14.99
N LYS A 24 4.64 4.96 -16.18
CA LYS A 24 4.91 5.98 -17.20
C LYS A 24 3.73 6.93 -17.26
N VAL A 25 3.85 8.06 -16.56
CA VAL A 25 2.87 9.14 -16.58
C VAL A 25 3.48 10.40 -17.18
N LYS A 26 2.64 11.32 -17.67
CA LYS A 26 3.13 12.61 -18.15
C LYS A 26 3.62 13.45 -16.97
N GLY A 27 4.92 13.69 -16.89
CA GLY A 27 5.56 14.35 -15.75
C GLY A 27 6.04 13.37 -14.68
N ARG A 28 6.33 13.88 -13.48
CA ARG A 28 6.86 13.08 -12.35
C ARG A 28 5.99 13.12 -11.10
N ARG A 29 4.72 13.50 -11.24
CA ARG A 29 3.77 13.62 -10.14
C ARG A 29 3.17 12.26 -9.81
N ASN A 30 3.24 11.85 -8.56
CA ASN A 30 2.53 10.69 -8.05
C ASN A 30 1.11 11.09 -7.65
N GLU A 31 0.17 10.14 -7.68
CA GLU A 31 -1.24 10.36 -7.37
C GLU A 31 -1.77 9.28 -6.43
N PRO A 32 -2.74 9.57 -5.52
CA PRO A 32 -3.28 8.58 -4.59
C PRO A 32 -3.84 7.33 -5.29
N SER A 33 -4.35 7.47 -6.51
CA SER A 33 -4.86 6.37 -7.34
C SER A 33 -3.79 5.34 -7.72
N PHE A 34 -2.50 5.66 -7.58
CA PHE A 34 -1.38 4.75 -7.84
C PHE A 34 -1.06 3.83 -6.65
N LEU A 35 -1.82 3.89 -5.55
CA LEU A 35 -1.63 3.01 -4.38
C LEU A 35 -1.63 1.51 -4.75
N ASN A 36 -2.39 1.13 -5.78
CA ASN A 36 -2.42 -0.25 -6.29
C ASN A 36 -1.05 -0.74 -6.79
N GLU A 37 -0.16 0.13 -7.26
CA GLU A 37 1.20 -0.27 -7.66
C GLU A 37 2.07 -0.62 -6.46
N ILE A 38 1.89 0.08 -5.34
CA ILE A 38 2.55 -0.27 -4.07
C ILE A 38 2.01 -1.61 -3.58
N LEU A 39 0.69 -1.82 -3.62
CA LEU A 39 0.06 -3.07 -3.23
C LEU A 39 0.60 -4.27 -4.04
N LYS A 40 0.69 -4.17 -5.37
CA LYS A 40 1.28 -5.22 -6.22
C LYS A 40 2.67 -5.60 -5.72
N LYS A 41 3.50 -4.59 -5.41
CA LYS A 41 4.85 -4.86 -4.92
C LYS A 41 4.87 -5.51 -3.53
N VAL A 42 3.91 -5.18 -2.66
CA VAL A 42 3.74 -5.83 -1.35
C VAL A 42 3.40 -7.31 -1.55
N VAL A 43 2.44 -7.62 -2.43
CA VAL A 43 2.04 -9.00 -2.74
C VAL A 43 3.22 -9.82 -3.26
N ASP A 44 4.03 -9.27 -4.17
CA ASP A 44 5.20 -9.95 -4.72
C ASP A 44 6.25 -10.38 -3.68
N VAL A 45 6.35 -9.67 -2.56
CA VAL A 45 7.42 -9.87 -1.55
C VAL A 45 6.90 -10.48 -0.24
N ARG A 46 5.62 -10.80 -0.18
CA ARG A 46 4.93 -11.38 0.97
C ARG A 46 4.48 -12.82 0.67
N LYS A 47 4.13 -13.57 1.71
CA LYS A 47 3.72 -14.98 1.60
C LYS A 47 2.21 -15.13 1.64
N GLU A 48 1.53 -14.16 2.24
CA GLU A 48 0.09 -14.09 2.34
C GLU A 48 -0.53 -13.82 0.96
N THR A 49 -1.77 -14.25 0.79
CA THR A 49 -2.53 -13.99 -0.43
C THR A 49 -2.84 -12.50 -0.59
N GLU A 50 -3.08 -12.05 -1.83
CA GLU A 50 -3.48 -10.67 -2.08
C GLU A 50 -4.74 -10.26 -1.30
N SER A 51 -5.69 -11.20 -1.10
CA SER A 51 -6.91 -10.95 -0.33
C SER A 51 -6.60 -10.71 1.15
N GLU A 52 -5.79 -11.57 1.77
CA GLU A 52 -5.36 -11.42 3.17
C GLU A 52 -4.59 -10.10 3.37
N ILE A 53 -3.73 -9.74 2.42
CA ILE A 53 -2.98 -8.49 2.47
C ILE A 53 -3.92 -7.28 2.39
N LYS A 54 -4.87 -7.26 1.45
CA LYS A 54 -5.85 -6.17 1.31
C LYS A 54 -6.70 -6.01 2.57
N GLU A 55 -7.21 -7.12 3.10
CA GLU A 55 -8.04 -7.11 4.30
C GLU A 55 -7.26 -6.57 5.50
N ALA A 56 -6.03 -7.06 5.72
CA ALA A 56 -5.18 -6.57 6.78
C ALA A 56 -4.86 -5.08 6.64
N LEU A 57 -4.44 -4.63 5.45
CA LEU A 57 -4.14 -3.21 5.20
C LEU A 57 -5.34 -2.30 5.49
N LEU A 58 -6.55 -2.70 5.07
CA LEU A 58 -7.77 -1.95 5.33
C LEU A 58 -8.08 -1.92 6.83
N LYS A 59 -8.07 -3.08 7.49
CA LYS A 59 -8.32 -3.19 8.94
C LYS A 59 -7.33 -2.37 9.75
N ASN A 60 -6.04 -2.48 9.44
CA ASN A 60 -4.98 -1.74 10.11
C ASN A 60 -5.16 -0.23 9.94
N SER A 61 -5.48 0.23 8.72
CA SER A 61 -5.71 1.64 8.43
C SER A 61 -6.91 2.19 9.20
N LEU A 62 -8.04 1.47 9.20
CA LEU A 62 -9.23 1.87 9.93
C LEU A 62 -8.98 1.92 11.44
N TYR A 63 -8.25 0.95 11.98
CA TYR A 63 -7.87 0.95 13.40
C TYR A 63 -6.92 2.11 13.74
N PHE A 64 -5.84 2.29 12.97
CA PHE A 64 -4.80 3.30 13.21
C PHE A 64 -5.36 4.72 13.18
N PHE A 65 -6.23 5.02 12.22
CA PHE A 65 -6.86 6.34 12.09
C PHE A 65 -8.14 6.50 12.92
N ASN A 66 -8.48 5.52 13.77
CA ASN A 66 -9.68 5.53 14.61
C ASN A 66 -10.98 5.74 13.81
N LEU A 67 -11.14 4.99 12.72
CA LEU A 67 -12.26 5.05 11.78
C LEU A 67 -13.22 3.84 11.90
N LEU A 68 -12.93 2.90 12.78
CA LEU A 68 -13.87 1.85 13.16
C LEU A 68 -14.94 2.48 14.05
N LYS A 69 -16.17 2.58 13.54
CA LYS A 69 -17.35 2.98 14.32
C LYS A 69 -17.91 1.81 15.09
#